data_AF-A0AAV0S1U1-F1
#
_entry.id   AF-A0AAV0S1U1-F1
#
_cell.length_a   1.000
_cell.length_b   1.000
_cell.length_c   1.000
_cell.angle_alpha   90.00
_cell.angle_beta   90.00
_cell.angle_gamma   90.00
#
_symmetry.space_group_name_H-M   'P 1'
#
loop_
_entity.id
_entity.type
_entity.pdbx_description
1 polymer ?
#
loop_
_entity_poly.entity_id
_entity_poly.type
_entity_poly.pdbx_seq_one_letter_code
_entity_poly.pdbx_strand_id
1 'polypeptide(L)'
;MFQVAQVCTNCGVNMGEYFCGICKFFDDDIEKGQFHCDDCGICRVGGRENFYHCKKCGSCYSVSLRDNHSCVENSMRHHCPICYEYLFDSMKDTVVMLCGHTMHHECRDEMMRHEKFCCPICSRSVIDMSKAWKNIDEEIELVMKSNPLDSFLLSPGLDPLQRLQRHYRGQLPHNWAEVQPL
;
A
#
# COMPACT_ATOMS: atom_id res chain seq x y z
N MET A 1 -43.87 -2.22 -8.93
CA MET A 1 -42.56 -2.21 -8.22
C MET A 1 -42.30 -3.61 -7.73
N PHE A 2 -41.17 -4.22 -8.10
CA PHE A 2 -40.74 -5.49 -7.51
C PHE A 2 -40.11 -5.18 -6.14
N GLN A 3 -40.62 -5.81 -5.08
CA GLN A 3 -40.11 -5.65 -3.73
C GLN A 3 -39.10 -6.77 -3.44
N VAL A 4 -37.92 -6.42 -2.94
CA VAL A 4 -36.91 -7.39 -2.48
C VAL A 4 -37.19 -7.69 -1.02
N ALA A 5 -37.30 -8.97 -0.67
CA ALA A 5 -37.57 -9.44 0.68
C ALA A 5 -36.84 -10.76 0.95
N GLN A 6 -36.52 -11.02 2.22
CA GLN A 6 -35.88 -12.26 2.68
C GLN A 6 -36.75 -13.49 2.44
N VAL A 7 -38.06 -13.36 2.68
CA VAL A 7 -39.03 -14.44 2.54
C VAL A 7 -39.97 -14.13 1.38
N CYS A 8 -40.14 -15.10 0.48
CA CYS A 8 -41.07 -14.97 -0.64
C CYS A 8 -42.51 -14.88 -0.13
N THR A 9 -43.24 -13.81 -0.47
CA THR A 9 -44.62 -13.59 -0.04
C THR A 9 -45.61 -14.58 -0.67
N ASN A 10 -45.26 -15.21 -1.79
CA ASN A 10 -46.13 -16.16 -2.49
C ASN A 10 -46.01 -17.60 -1.97
N CYS A 11 -44.79 -18.06 -1.67
CA CYS A 11 -44.54 -19.46 -1.27
C CYS A 11 -43.92 -19.63 0.13
N GLY A 12 -43.58 -18.54 0.83
CA GLY A 12 -43.02 -18.59 2.18
C GLY A 12 -41.57 -19.08 2.26
N VAL A 13 -40.90 -19.32 1.13
CA VAL A 13 -39.50 -19.79 1.10
C VAL A 13 -38.56 -18.68 1.60
N ASN A 14 -37.67 -19.03 2.52
CA ASN A 14 -36.55 -18.19 2.96
C ASN A 14 -35.45 -18.23 1.89
N MET A 15 -35.01 -17.07 1.41
CA MET A 15 -33.98 -16.92 0.38
C MET A 15 -32.57 -16.74 0.94
N GLY A 16 -32.43 -16.61 2.26
CA GLY A 16 -31.16 -16.40 2.94
C GLY A 16 -31.37 -16.28 4.44
N GLU A 17 -30.66 -17.04 5.26
CA GLU A 17 -30.66 -16.84 6.72
C GLU A 17 -30.17 -15.42 7.11
N TYR A 18 -29.18 -14.90 6.39
CA TYR A 18 -28.81 -13.49 6.41
C TYR A 18 -29.40 -12.76 5.20
N PHE A 19 -30.05 -11.61 5.45
CA PHE A 19 -30.53 -10.71 4.41
C PHE A 19 -30.16 -9.26 4.71
N CYS A 20 -29.55 -8.59 3.73
CA CYS A 20 -29.34 -7.15 3.77
C CYS A 20 -30.24 -6.45 2.75
N GLY A 21 -31.25 -5.71 3.22
CA GLY A 21 -32.16 -4.97 2.34
C GLY A 21 -31.52 -3.79 1.59
N ILE A 22 -30.44 -3.23 2.13
CA ILE A 22 -29.70 -2.12 1.51
C ILE A 22 -28.92 -2.63 0.30
N CYS A 23 -28.11 -3.67 0.50
CA CYS A 23 -27.30 -4.27 -0.55
C CYS A 23 -28.07 -5.27 -1.43
N LYS A 24 -29.30 -5.64 -1.04
CA LYS A 24 -30.11 -6.72 -1.65
C LYS A 24 -29.34 -8.04 -1.70
N PHE A 25 -28.61 -8.32 -0.62
CA PHE A 25 -27.71 -9.47 -0.51
C PHE A 25 -28.33 -10.54 0.39
N PHE A 26 -28.16 -11.80 0.00
CA PHE A 26 -28.67 -12.99 0.66
C PHE A 26 -27.52 -13.99 0.85
N ASP A 27 -27.42 -14.59 2.03
CA ASP A 27 -26.44 -15.65 2.34
C ASP A 27 -27.05 -16.58 3.39
N ASP A 28 -26.90 -17.88 3.21
CA ASP A 28 -27.41 -18.89 4.15
C ASP A 28 -26.41 -19.19 5.27
N ASP A 29 -25.11 -18.90 5.05
CA ASP A 29 -24.06 -19.24 5.99
C ASP A 29 -23.82 -18.13 7.03
N ILE A 30 -24.59 -18.15 8.12
CA ILE A 30 -24.49 -17.17 9.22
C ILE A 30 -23.18 -17.25 10.02
N GLU A 31 -22.41 -18.33 9.90
CA GLU A 31 -21.15 -18.49 10.65
C GLU A 31 -20.09 -17.49 10.19
N LYS A 32 -20.20 -16.98 8.96
CA LYS A 32 -19.34 -15.91 8.45
C LYS A 32 -19.53 -14.59 9.21
N GLY A 33 -20.57 -14.41 10.01
CA GLY A 33 -20.81 -13.18 10.78
C GLY A 33 -20.98 -11.95 9.89
N GLN A 34 -21.85 -12.04 8.89
CA GLN A 34 -22.12 -10.94 7.95
C GLN A 34 -22.71 -9.74 8.68
N PHE A 35 -22.31 -8.54 8.26
CA PHE A 35 -22.93 -7.31 8.73
C PHE A 35 -22.83 -6.21 7.68
N HIS A 36 -23.82 -5.32 7.64
CA HIS A 36 -23.77 -4.11 6.83
C HIS A 36 -23.04 -2.98 7.58
N CYS A 37 -22.11 -2.32 6.91
CA CYS A 37 -21.53 -1.07 7.41
C CYS A 37 -22.14 0.11 6.65
N ASP A 38 -22.94 0.92 7.35
CA ASP A 38 -23.67 2.04 6.73
C ASP A 38 -22.74 3.10 6.13
N ASP A 39 -21.58 3.33 6.75
CA ASP A 39 -20.58 4.28 6.27
C ASP A 39 -19.86 3.81 5.00
N CYS A 40 -19.72 2.50 4.85
CA CYS A 40 -19.13 1.89 3.67
C CYS A 40 -20.17 1.66 2.56
N GLY A 41 -21.44 1.45 2.92
CA GLY A 41 -22.50 1.09 1.98
C GLY A 41 -22.44 -0.35 1.47
N ILE A 42 -21.64 -1.21 2.09
CA ILE A 42 -21.45 -2.60 1.67
C ILE A 42 -21.49 -3.57 2.87
N CYS A 43 -21.86 -4.82 2.60
CA CYS A 43 -21.75 -5.90 3.57
C CYS A 43 -20.30 -6.37 3.73
N ARG A 44 -19.93 -6.71 4.96
CA ARG A 44 -18.65 -7.30 5.36
C ARG A 44 -18.91 -8.62 6.09
N VAL A 45 -17.87 -9.41 6.26
CA VAL A 45 -17.88 -10.70 6.97
C VAL A 45 -16.84 -10.69 8.09
N GLY A 46 -16.98 -11.57 9.07
CA GLY A 46 -16.08 -11.74 10.21
C GLY A 46 -16.61 -11.18 11.53
N GLY A 47 -17.90 -10.85 11.64
CA GLY A 47 -18.56 -10.38 12.87
C GLY A 47 -18.42 -8.87 13.08
N ARG A 48 -19.54 -8.18 13.36
CA ARG A 48 -19.57 -6.71 13.53
C ARG A 48 -18.64 -6.23 14.64
N GLU A 49 -18.53 -7.00 15.70
CA GLU A 49 -17.72 -6.73 16.89
C GLU A 49 -16.21 -6.77 16.61
N ASN A 50 -15.79 -7.49 15.57
CA ASN A 50 -14.38 -7.63 15.20
C ASN A 50 -13.89 -6.52 14.26
N PHE A 51 -14.78 -5.60 13.86
CA PHE A 51 -14.45 -4.50 12.96
C PHE A 51 -14.87 -3.14 13.52
N TYR A 52 -14.20 -2.09 13.05
CA TYR A 52 -14.63 -0.71 13.23
C TYR A 52 -14.44 0.07 11.93
N HIS A 53 -15.25 1.09 11.71
CA HIS A 53 -15.08 1.99 10.57
C HIS A 53 -14.16 3.15 10.95
N CYS A 54 -13.05 3.31 10.24
CA CYS A 54 -12.16 4.44 10.39
C CYS A 54 -12.64 5.59 9.49
N LYS A 55 -13.23 6.64 10.08
CA LYS A 55 -13.77 7.79 9.33
C LYS A 55 -12.73 8.52 8.49
N LYS A 56 -11.49 8.65 8.99
CA LYS A 56 -10.41 9.32 8.27
C LYS A 56 -9.95 8.54 7.04
N CYS A 57 -9.86 7.23 7.16
CA CYS A 57 -9.45 6.36 6.06
C CYS A 57 -10.64 6.04 5.12
N GLY A 58 -11.87 6.13 5.63
CA GLY A 58 -13.10 5.82 4.90
C GLY A 58 -13.36 4.33 4.70
N SER A 59 -12.77 3.46 5.54
CA SER A 59 -12.79 2.00 5.41
C SER A 59 -12.96 1.28 6.75
N CYS A 60 -13.50 0.06 6.69
CA CYS A 60 -13.56 -0.86 7.85
C CYS A 60 -12.24 -1.60 8.04
N TYR A 61 -11.78 -1.65 9.29
CA TYR A 61 -10.60 -2.42 9.71
C TYR A 61 -10.94 -3.32 10.89
N SER A 62 -10.14 -4.37 11.10
CA SER A 62 -10.21 -5.18 12.31
C SER A 62 -9.97 -4.31 13.56
N VAL A 63 -10.66 -4.59 14.67
CA VAL A 63 -10.47 -3.88 15.95
C VAL A 63 -9.01 -3.90 16.42
N SER A 64 -8.22 -4.91 16.03
CA SER A 64 -6.78 -4.98 16.35
C SER A 64 -5.96 -3.83 15.76
N LEU A 65 -6.44 -3.18 14.69
CA LEU A 65 -5.78 -2.05 14.02
C LEU A 65 -6.23 -0.68 14.55
N ARG A 66 -7.13 -0.67 15.55
CA ARG A 66 -7.58 0.56 16.19
C ARG A 66 -6.39 1.30 16.78
N ASP A 67 -6.24 2.56 16.38
CA ASP A 67 -5.18 3.48 16.82
C ASP A 67 -3.73 3.10 16.46
N ASN A 68 -3.52 1.99 15.74
CA ASN A 68 -2.18 1.50 15.37
C ASN A 68 -1.95 1.46 13.84
N HIS A 69 -2.96 1.73 13.02
CA HIS A 69 -2.78 1.82 11.57
C HIS A 69 -2.32 3.22 11.14
N SER A 70 -1.41 3.29 10.17
CA SER A 70 -1.02 4.54 9.52
C SER A 70 -2.19 5.04 8.67
N CYS A 71 -3.04 5.89 9.24
CA CYS A 71 -4.23 6.34 8.53
C CYS A 71 -3.90 7.41 7.49
N VAL A 72 -3.85 6.96 6.24
CA VAL A 72 -3.80 7.77 5.03
C VAL A 72 -5.23 8.01 4.56
N GLU A 73 -5.59 9.28 4.38
CA GLU A 73 -6.94 9.66 3.97
C GLU A 73 -7.30 9.04 2.62
N ASN A 74 -8.49 8.48 2.50
CA ASN A 74 -9.01 7.88 1.26
C ASN A 74 -8.10 6.82 0.62
N SER A 75 -7.28 6.12 1.43
CA SER A 75 -6.29 5.15 0.96
C SER A 75 -6.86 3.96 0.18
N MET A 76 -8.17 3.72 0.23
CA MET A 76 -8.84 2.66 -0.53
C MET A 76 -9.78 3.18 -1.62
N ARG A 77 -9.98 4.49 -1.73
CA ARG A 77 -10.91 5.11 -2.70
C ARG A 77 -10.22 5.42 -4.02
N HIS A 78 -9.46 4.45 -4.52
CA HIS A 78 -8.81 4.55 -5.83
C HIS A 78 -8.67 3.16 -6.45
N HIS A 79 -8.31 3.13 -7.73
CA HIS A 79 -8.08 1.88 -8.45
C HIS A 79 -6.72 1.29 -8.07
N CYS A 80 -6.61 -0.04 -8.12
CA CYS A 80 -5.33 -0.72 -8.07
C CYS A 80 -4.48 -0.28 -9.28
N PRO A 81 -3.24 0.18 -9.10
CA PRO A 81 -2.41 0.66 -10.21
C PRO A 81 -1.96 -0.45 -11.17
N ILE A 82 -2.19 -1.72 -10.84
CA ILE A 82 -1.78 -2.88 -11.65
C ILE A 82 -2.97 -3.44 -12.44
N CYS A 83 -4.05 -3.85 -11.77
CA CYS A 83 -5.22 -4.45 -12.43
C CYS A 83 -6.35 -3.45 -12.73
N TYR A 84 -6.23 -2.21 -12.25
CA TYR A 84 -7.23 -1.15 -12.43
C TYR A 84 -8.63 -1.43 -11.86
N GLU A 85 -8.79 -2.49 -11.08
CA GLU A 85 -10.00 -2.74 -10.30
C GLU A 85 -10.08 -1.75 -9.13
N TYR A 86 -11.30 -1.35 -8.78
CA TYR A 86 -11.53 -0.42 -7.68
C TYR A 86 -11.33 -1.13 -6.33
N LEU A 87 -10.41 -0.62 -5.50
CA LEU A 87 -9.96 -1.31 -4.29
C LEU A 87 -11.06 -1.46 -3.23
N PHE A 88 -11.99 -0.51 -3.16
CA PHE A 88 -13.02 -0.51 -2.13
C PHE A 88 -14.10 -1.59 -2.34
N ASP A 89 -14.47 -1.84 -3.60
CA ASP A 89 -15.51 -2.80 -3.99
C ASP A 89 -14.96 -4.20 -4.28
N SER A 90 -13.63 -4.32 -4.40
CA SER A 90 -12.95 -5.59 -4.65
C SER A 90 -13.03 -6.51 -3.43
N MET A 91 -13.22 -7.81 -3.69
CA MET A 91 -13.10 -8.86 -2.67
C MET A 91 -11.67 -9.34 -2.46
N LYS A 92 -10.71 -8.83 -3.24
CA LYS A 92 -9.29 -9.21 -3.14
C LYS A 92 -8.64 -8.49 -1.96
N ASP A 93 -7.74 -9.19 -1.29
CA ASP A 93 -6.97 -8.61 -0.19
C ASP A 93 -6.14 -7.42 -0.67
N THR A 94 -6.13 -6.37 0.15
CA THR A 94 -5.36 -5.14 -0.12
C THR A 94 -4.25 -4.96 0.89
N VAL A 95 -3.16 -4.34 0.46
CA VAL A 95 -1.98 -4.03 1.28
C VAL A 95 -1.63 -2.55 1.16
N VAL A 96 -1.40 -1.92 2.31
CA VAL A 96 -0.85 -0.56 2.39
C VAL A 96 0.66 -0.67 2.38
N MET A 97 1.30 -0.08 1.38
CA MET A 97 2.75 -0.07 1.25
C MET A 97 3.39 0.94 2.22
N LEU A 98 4.71 0.85 2.43
CA LEU A 98 5.46 1.79 3.27
C LEU A 98 5.30 3.26 2.84
N CYS A 99 5.10 3.50 1.54
CA CYS A 99 4.85 4.84 1.00
C CYS A 99 3.42 5.37 1.28
N GLY A 100 2.54 4.58 1.90
CA GLY A 100 1.16 4.93 2.24
C GLY A 100 0.11 4.66 1.17
N HIS A 101 0.50 4.28 -0.06
CA HIS A 101 -0.44 3.90 -1.11
C HIS A 101 -0.88 2.43 -0.98
N THR A 102 -2.07 2.13 -1.47
CA THR A 102 -2.68 0.79 -1.36
C THR A 102 -2.73 0.09 -2.72
N MET A 103 -2.62 -1.23 -2.74
CA MET A 103 -2.90 -2.07 -3.92
C MET A 103 -3.36 -3.46 -3.49
N HIS A 104 -3.81 -4.31 -4.41
CA HIS A 104 -4.07 -5.71 -4.08
C HIS A 104 -2.78 -6.44 -3.70
N HIS A 105 -2.88 -7.37 -2.75
CA HIS A 105 -1.76 -8.19 -2.29
C HIS A 105 -1.17 -9.00 -3.46
N GLU A 106 -2.02 -9.65 -4.25
CA GLU A 106 -1.59 -10.40 -5.43
C GLU A 106 -0.87 -9.53 -6.46
N CYS A 107 -1.36 -8.31 -6.68
CA CYS A 107 -0.74 -7.36 -7.60
C CYS A 107 0.63 -6.88 -7.10
N ARG A 108 0.78 -6.68 -5.78
CA ARG A 108 2.07 -6.39 -5.16
C ARG A 108 3.04 -7.56 -5.36
N ASP A 109 2.59 -8.79 -5.11
CA ASP A 109 3.45 -9.97 -5.22
C ASP A 109 3.86 -10.25 -6.66
N GLU A 110 2.97 -10.01 -7.63
CA GLU A 110 3.29 -10.03 -9.06
C GLU A 110 4.40 -9.03 -9.37
N MET A 111 4.22 -7.78 -8.93
CA MET A 111 5.20 -6.71 -9.11
C MET A 111 6.57 -7.09 -8.52
N MET A 112 6.61 -7.75 -7.36
CA MET A 112 7.84 -8.27 -6.75
C MET A 112 8.49 -9.40 -7.55
N ARG A 113 7.69 -10.29 -8.14
CA ARG A 113 8.20 -11.38 -9.00
C ARG A 113 8.87 -10.86 -10.28
N HIS A 114 8.49 -9.67 -10.74
CA HIS A 114 9.14 -8.97 -11.87
C HIS A 114 10.24 -7.98 -11.43
N GLU A 115 10.74 -8.10 -10.20
CA GLU A 115 11.81 -7.26 -9.64
C GLU A 115 11.47 -5.75 -9.65
N LYS A 116 10.19 -5.40 -9.57
CA LYS A 116 9.73 -4.01 -9.49
C LYS A 116 9.45 -3.67 -8.02
N PHE A 117 10.40 -2.99 -7.38
CA PHE A 117 10.29 -2.63 -5.95
C PHE A 117 9.81 -1.20 -5.71
N CYS A 118 9.48 -0.46 -6.76
CA CYS A 118 9.03 0.92 -6.68
C CYS A 118 7.50 1.02 -6.83
N CYS A 119 6.89 1.84 -5.99
CA CYS A 119 5.46 2.13 -6.05
C CYS A 119 5.14 2.79 -7.41
N PRO A 120 4.19 2.26 -8.19
CA PRO A 120 3.83 2.84 -9.49
C PRO A 120 3.17 4.23 -9.39
N ILE A 121 2.75 4.64 -8.18
CA ILE A 121 2.06 5.91 -7.94
C ILE A 121 3.05 7.03 -7.57
N CYS A 122 4.11 6.72 -6.81
CA CYS A 122 5.03 7.74 -6.27
C CYS A 122 6.51 7.38 -6.32
N SER A 123 6.86 6.27 -6.98
CA SER A 123 8.24 5.79 -7.19
C SER A 123 9.05 5.46 -5.92
N ARG A 124 8.48 5.59 -4.71
CA ARG A 124 9.11 5.16 -3.46
C ARG A 124 9.14 3.64 -3.31
N SER A 125 10.11 3.11 -2.57
CA SER A 125 10.21 1.67 -2.34
C SER A 125 8.96 1.13 -1.62
N VAL A 126 8.50 -0.05 -2.06
CA VAL A 126 7.32 -0.72 -1.48
C VAL A 126 7.67 -1.71 -0.36
N ILE A 127 8.97 -2.01 -0.21
CA ILE A 127 9.55 -2.86 0.82
C ILE A 127 10.70 -2.14 1.52
N ASP A 128 11.04 -2.65 2.70
CA ASP A 128 12.25 -2.26 3.39
C ASP A 128 13.47 -2.82 2.63
N MET A 129 14.18 -1.92 1.97
CA MET A 129 15.39 -2.24 1.20
C MET A 129 16.66 -2.08 2.03
N SER A 130 16.57 -1.81 3.34
CA SER A 130 17.72 -1.56 4.23
C SER A 130 18.84 -2.59 4.09
N LYS A 131 18.49 -3.88 4.00
CA LYS A 131 19.45 -4.97 3.82
C LYS A 131 20.10 -4.97 2.43
N ALA A 132 19.33 -4.68 1.38
CA ALA A 132 19.85 -4.59 0.02
C ALA A 132 20.82 -3.40 -0.11
N TRP A 133 20.45 -2.24 0.45
CA TRP A 133 21.32 -1.06 0.49
C TRP A 133 22.61 -1.34 1.25
N LYS A 134 22.53 -2.01 2.40
CA LYS A 134 23.72 -2.38 3.19
C LYS A 134 24.68 -3.27 2.40
N ASN A 135 24.17 -4.25 1.66
CA ASN A 135 25.01 -5.11 0.84
C ASN A 135 25.66 -4.32 -0.31
N ILE A 136 24.92 -3.41 -0.95
CA ILE A 136 25.46 -2.52 -1.99
C ILE A 136 26.55 -1.60 -1.41
N ASP A 137 26.34 -1.03 -0.23
CA ASP A 137 27.34 -0.19 0.44
C ASP A 137 28.62 -0.98 0.75
N GLU A 138 28.50 -2.22 1.22
CA GLU A 138 29.64 -3.13 1.46
C GLU A 138 30.39 -3.45 0.15
N GLU A 139 29.69 -3.72 -0.94
CA GLU A 139 30.29 -3.95 -2.26
C GLU A 139 31.00 -2.71 -2.81
N ILE A 140 30.36 -1.53 -2.71
CA ILE A 140 30.96 -0.24 -3.09
C ILE A 140 32.24 -0.01 -2.28
N GLU A 141 32.21 -0.24 -0.97
CA GLU A 141 33.40 -0.11 -0.14
C GLU A 141 34.54 -1.03 -0.59
N LEU A 142 34.25 -2.28 -0.97
CA LEU A 142 35.25 -3.23 -1.46
C LEU A 142 35.83 -2.79 -2.81
N VAL A 143 34.98 -2.33 -3.73
CA VAL A 143 35.41 -1.79 -5.03
C VAL A 143 36.30 -0.55 -4.82
N MET A 144 35.87 0.39 -3.98
CA MET A 144 36.65 1.60 -3.65
C MET A 144 37.98 1.28 -2.97
N LYS A 145 38.04 0.25 -2.11
CA LYS A 145 39.29 -0.19 -1.44
C LYS A 145 40.24 -0.91 -2.39
N SER A 146 39.74 -1.53 -3.47
CA SER A 146 40.56 -2.32 -4.41
C SER A 146 41.16 -1.50 -5.56
N ASN A 147 40.71 -0.26 -5.74
CA ASN A 147 41.21 0.62 -6.80
C ASN A 147 42.13 1.72 -6.22
N PRO A 148 43.45 1.72 -6.52
CA PRO A 148 44.40 2.65 -5.91
C PRO A 148 44.16 4.15 -6.21
N LEU A 149 43.28 4.47 -7.17
CA LEU A 149 42.87 5.84 -7.49
C LEU A 149 41.75 6.39 -6.59
N ASP A 150 41.03 5.53 -5.85
CA ASP A 150 39.86 5.91 -5.03
C ASP A 150 40.17 6.17 -3.55
N SER A 151 41.45 6.03 -3.16
CA SER A 151 41.94 6.31 -1.79
C SER A 151 41.64 7.74 -1.28
N PHE A 152 41.36 8.68 -2.20
CA PHE A 152 41.00 10.06 -1.88
C PHE A 152 39.55 10.23 -1.36
N LEU A 153 38.65 9.31 -1.68
CA LEU A 153 37.23 9.33 -1.23
C LEU A 153 37.06 8.86 0.22
N LEU A 154 38.13 8.39 0.87
CA LEU A 154 38.16 7.91 2.25
C LEU A 154 38.62 8.99 3.26
N SER A 155 38.30 10.27 3.03
CA SER A 155 38.54 11.31 4.05
C SER A 155 37.47 11.18 5.16
N PRO A 156 37.85 10.86 6.42
CA PRO A 156 36.88 10.74 7.50
C PRO A 156 36.20 12.09 7.77
N GLY A 157 34.87 12.11 7.85
CA GLY A 157 34.11 13.29 8.28
C GLY A 157 33.44 14.16 7.19
N LEU A 158 33.50 13.77 5.91
CA LEU A 158 32.77 14.47 4.83
C LEU A 158 31.63 13.60 4.30
N ASP A 159 30.44 14.18 4.08
CA ASP A 159 29.32 13.49 3.43
C ASP A 159 29.60 13.22 1.93
N PRO A 160 28.84 12.31 1.27
CA PRO A 160 29.07 11.96 -0.13
C PRO A 160 29.00 13.16 -1.11
N LEU A 161 28.15 14.15 -0.86
CA LEU A 161 28.01 15.36 -1.70
C LEU A 161 29.22 16.29 -1.54
N GLN A 162 29.71 16.46 -0.32
CA GLN A 162 30.91 17.26 -0.04
C GLN A 162 32.17 16.65 -0.69
N ARG A 163 32.25 15.32 -0.77
CA ARG A 163 33.33 14.60 -1.48
C ARG A 163 33.26 14.85 -2.99
N LEU A 164 32.06 14.76 -3.58
CA LEU A 164 31.82 15.04 -5.00
C LEU A 164 32.12 16.49 -5.38
N GLN A 165 31.66 17.47 -4.58
CA GLN A 165 31.92 18.89 -4.81
C GLN A 165 33.41 19.24 -4.79
N ARG A 166 34.18 18.56 -3.95
CA ARG A 166 35.63 18.77 -3.85
C ARG A 166 36.40 18.17 -5.04
N HIS A 167 35.95 17.03 -5.56
CA HIS A 167 36.51 16.42 -6.78
C HIS A 167 36.25 17.28 -8.03
N TYR A 168 35.04 17.84 -8.14
CA TYR A 168 34.61 18.62 -9.30
C TYR A 168 34.92 20.12 -9.25
N ARG A 169 35.54 20.60 -8.16
CA ARG A 169 35.90 22.02 -7.94
C ARG A 169 36.92 22.60 -8.93
N GLY A 170 37.47 21.78 -9.83
CA GLY A 170 38.35 22.21 -10.92
C GLY A 170 37.86 21.86 -12.33
N GLN A 171 36.68 21.24 -12.49
CA GLN A 171 36.20 20.75 -13.80
C GLN A 171 34.73 21.05 -14.11
N LEU A 172 34.00 21.76 -13.24
CA LEU A 172 32.64 22.19 -13.57
C LEU A 172 32.66 23.41 -14.50
N PRO A 173 31.98 23.36 -15.65
CA PRO A 173 31.68 24.55 -16.43
C PRO A 173 30.93 25.55 -15.53
N HIS A 174 31.19 26.84 -15.71
CA HIS A 174 30.70 27.95 -14.88
C HIS A 174 29.17 28.05 -14.69
N ASN A 175 28.35 27.17 -15.29
CA ASN A 175 26.90 27.26 -15.30
C ASN A 175 26.15 26.21 -14.43
N TRP A 176 26.82 25.42 -13.60
CA TRP A 176 26.17 24.41 -12.75
C TRP A 176 25.77 24.89 -11.34
N ALA A 177 25.84 26.20 -11.06
CA ALA A 177 25.55 26.75 -9.73
C ALA A 177 24.05 26.86 -9.38
N GLU A 178 23.12 26.45 -10.25
CA GLU A 178 21.68 26.73 -10.07
C GLU A 178 20.76 25.51 -9.98
N VAL A 179 21.28 24.28 -9.91
CA VAL A 179 20.41 23.11 -9.68
C VAL A 179 20.28 22.86 -8.18
N GLN A 180 19.33 23.55 -7.55
CA GLN A 180 18.86 23.20 -6.21
C GLN A 180 18.01 21.92 -6.27
N PRO A 181 18.11 21.00 -5.29
CA PRO A 181 17.29 19.80 -5.25
C PRO A 181 15.82 20.16 -4.91
N LEU A 182 14.90 19.50 -5.62
CA LEU A 182 13.49 19.34 -5.22
C LEU A 182 13.37 18.37 -4.03
#